data_AF-A0A098G7W3-F1
#
_entry.id   AF-A0A098G7W3-F1
#
_cell.length_a   1.000
_cell.length_b   1.000
_cell.length_c   1.000
_cell.angle_alpha   90.00
_cell.angle_beta   90.00
_cell.angle_gamma   90.00
#
_symmetry.space_group_name_H-M   'P 1'
#
loop_
_entity.id
_entity.type
_entity.pdbx_description
1 polymer ?
#
loop_
_entity_poly.entity_id
_entity_poly.type
_entity_poly.pdbx_seq_one_letter_code
_entity_poly.pdbx_strand_id
1 'polypeptide(L)'
;MIDLKIQSQPDDESCGPTSLHAIYKFYGLDLSLNDVIHSVDRSLSGGTLGPMLGKHALQHGFQTRIYSYNLNIFDPTWFHHDETDNQFLTDKLTIQMEYKNNPDIVKETIAYLDYLKLGGTISMNSLKVDLLKKYFKRGIPILTALSATYLYRSSREYFTPEGKSVYDDIRGTPCGHFVVLCGYDQKKRLVVIADPHAQNPLSHNNYYKVSINRLINSIMLGVLTYDANLLIIEPKES
;
A
#
# COMPACT_ATOMS: atom_id res chain seq x y z
N MET A 1 3.15 2.67 -20.67
CA MET A 1 3.76 3.14 -19.42
C MET A 1 2.92 4.32 -18.98
N ILE A 2 2.49 4.34 -17.74
CA ILE A 2 1.69 5.43 -17.18
C ILE A 2 2.67 6.55 -16.84
N ASP A 3 2.47 7.74 -17.39
CA ASP A 3 3.29 8.91 -17.07
C ASP A 3 2.81 9.50 -15.74
N LEU A 4 3.39 8.99 -14.65
CA LEU A 4 3.07 9.39 -13.28
C LEU A 4 4.29 10.05 -12.64
N LYS A 5 4.11 11.26 -12.13
CA LYS A 5 5.14 12.04 -11.46
C LYS A 5 5.04 11.84 -9.95
N ILE A 6 6.10 11.33 -9.33
CA ILE A 6 6.21 11.15 -7.88
C ILE A 6 7.27 12.09 -7.31
N GLN A 7 7.02 12.63 -6.12
CA GLN A 7 8.00 13.43 -5.36
C GLN A 7 8.81 12.53 -4.42
N SER A 8 9.93 13.04 -3.91
CA SER A 8 10.65 12.37 -2.83
C SER A 8 9.94 12.59 -1.50
N GLN A 9 9.79 11.55 -0.69
CA GLN A 9 9.24 11.67 0.66
C GLN A 9 10.14 12.56 1.54
N PRO A 10 9.56 13.47 2.35
CA PRO A 10 10.34 14.36 3.22
C PRO A 10 10.92 13.68 4.47
N ASP A 11 10.33 12.57 4.92
CA ASP A 11 10.76 11.83 6.11
C ASP A 11 10.60 10.31 5.93
N ASP A 12 11.04 9.49 6.89
CA ASP A 12 11.02 8.03 6.82
C ASP A 12 9.60 7.41 6.91
N GLU A 13 8.58 8.20 7.21
CA GLU A 13 7.21 7.73 7.47
C GLU A 13 6.19 8.17 6.40
N SER A 14 6.57 9.06 5.48
CA SER A 14 5.67 9.69 4.51
C SER A 14 5.61 9.00 3.15
N CYS A 15 6.12 7.77 3.01
CA CYS A 15 6.08 7.00 1.76
C CYS A 15 4.65 6.77 1.24
N GLY A 16 3.70 6.44 2.12
CA GLY A 16 2.29 6.24 1.79
C GLY A 16 1.61 7.50 1.26
N PRO A 17 1.58 8.60 2.05
CA PRO A 17 1.04 9.88 1.61
C PRO A 17 1.70 10.43 0.34
N THR A 18 3.01 10.27 0.17
CA THR A 18 3.72 10.71 -1.04
C THR A 18 3.30 9.90 -2.27
N SER A 19 3.12 8.58 -2.11
CA SER A 19 2.59 7.71 -3.17
C SER A 19 1.14 8.07 -3.52
N LEU A 20 0.30 8.35 -2.52
CA LEU A 20 -1.08 8.79 -2.71
C LEU A 20 -1.16 10.13 -3.43
N HIS A 21 -0.32 11.09 -3.06
CA HIS A 21 -0.21 12.39 -3.71
C HIS A 21 0.13 12.27 -5.21
N ALA A 22 1.02 11.35 -5.56
CA ALA A 22 1.37 11.10 -6.96
C ALA A 22 0.16 10.57 -7.78
N ILE A 23 -0.70 9.75 -7.16
CA ILE A 23 -1.97 9.31 -7.77
C ILE A 23 -2.94 10.48 -7.94
N TYR A 24 -3.09 11.35 -6.94
CA TYR A 24 -3.93 12.55 -7.05
C TYR A 24 -3.47 13.47 -8.17
N LYS A 25 -2.17 13.75 -8.25
CA LYS A 25 -1.57 14.52 -9.35
C LYS A 25 -1.84 13.89 -10.71
N PHE A 26 -1.75 12.56 -10.81
CA PHE A 26 -2.06 11.83 -12.03
C PHE A 26 -3.52 12.02 -12.49
N TYR A 27 -4.46 12.06 -11.54
CA TYR A 27 -5.87 12.34 -11.82
C TYR A 27 -6.26 13.83 -11.84
N GLY A 28 -5.28 14.74 -11.73
CA GLY A 28 -5.51 16.18 -11.80
C GLY A 28 -6.10 16.81 -10.54
N LEU A 29 -6.10 16.10 -9.40
CA LEU A 29 -6.46 16.69 -8.12
C LEU A 29 -5.30 17.54 -7.58
N ASP A 30 -5.56 18.84 -7.39
CA ASP A 30 -4.56 19.80 -6.91
C ASP A 30 -4.57 19.90 -5.39
N LEU A 31 -3.80 19.03 -4.74
CA LEU A 31 -3.44 19.12 -3.33
C LEU A 31 -1.93 19.25 -3.21
N SER A 32 -1.44 19.96 -2.19
CA SER A 32 -0.01 19.98 -1.90
C SER A 32 0.41 18.67 -1.22
N LEU A 33 1.67 18.27 -1.38
CA LEU A 33 2.19 17.07 -0.71
C LEU A 33 2.08 17.22 0.81
N ASN A 34 2.39 18.40 1.33
CA ASN A 34 2.30 18.69 2.76
C ASN A 34 0.86 18.53 3.26
N ASP A 35 -0.14 19.00 2.54
CA ASP A 35 -1.54 18.85 2.97
C ASP A 35 -1.90 17.37 3.08
N VAL A 36 -1.53 16.55 2.09
CA VAL A 36 -1.78 15.10 2.10
C VAL A 36 -1.06 14.41 3.27
N ILE A 37 0.20 14.78 3.56
CA ILE A 37 0.95 14.21 4.69
C ILE A 37 0.30 14.53 6.04
N HIS A 38 -0.26 15.73 6.20
CA HIS A 38 -0.88 16.15 7.47
C HIS A 38 -2.32 15.66 7.62
N SER A 39 -3.03 15.38 6.53
CA SER A 39 -4.43 14.97 6.54
C SER A 39 -4.64 13.45 6.59
N VAL A 40 -3.65 12.65 6.18
CA VAL A 40 -3.73 11.19 6.26
C VAL A 40 -3.44 10.72 7.68
N ASP A 41 -4.29 9.82 8.19
CA ASP A 41 -4.10 9.21 9.51
C ASP A 41 -2.78 8.43 9.62
N ARG A 42 -2.18 8.45 10.82
CA ARG A 42 -0.98 7.68 11.13
C ARG A 42 -1.28 6.33 11.78
N SER A 43 -0.43 5.36 11.49
CA SER A 43 -0.42 4.04 12.15
C SER A 43 0.22 4.13 13.55
N LEU A 44 0.10 3.08 14.37
CA LEU A 44 0.77 3.02 15.68
C LEU A 44 2.29 2.81 15.56
N SER A 45 2.74 2.10 14.52
CA SER A 45 4.15 1.77 14.28
C SER A 45 4.88 2.86 13.48
N GLY A 46 4.23 3.98 13.19
CA GLY A 46 4.74 5.01 12.27
C GLY A 46 4.18 4.86 10.85
N GLY A 47 4.23 5.93 10.07
CA GLY A 47 3.69 5.95 8.71
C GLY A 47 2.17 5.73 8.62
N THR A 48 1.71 4.97 7.62
CA THR A 48 0.28 4.84 7.26
C THR A 48 -0.08 3.42 6.87
N LEU A 49 -1.37 3.06 6.92
CA LEU A 49 -1.88 1.78 6.42
C LEU A 49 -2.65 1.95 5.10
N GLY A 50 -2.70 0.90 4.27
CA GLY A 50 -3.50 0.87 3.03
C GLY A 50 -4.96 1.40 3.18
N PRO A 51 -5.76 0.96 4.16
CA PRO A 51 -7.11 1.50 4.38
C PRO A 51 -7.16 2.99 4.75
N MET A 52 -6.12 3.53 5.40
CA MET A 52 -6.06 4.98 5.72
C MET A 52 -5.88 5.81 4.45
N LEU A 53 -5.00 5.36 3.55
CA LEU A 53 -4.79 5.99 2.24
C LEU A 53 -6.06 5.89 1.37
N GLY A 54 -6.70 4.71 1.37
CA GLY A 54 -7.97 4.49 0.69
C GLY A 54 -9.09 5.38 1.23
N LYS A 55 -9.19 5.50 2.56
CA LYS A 55 -10.17 6.37 3.24
C LYS A 55 -10.01 7.81 2.81
N HIS A 56 -8.77 8.30 2.79
CA HIS A 56 -8.48 9.67 2.35
C HIS A 56 -8.88 9.88 0.88
N ALA A 57 -8.66 8.90 -0.01
CA ALA A 57 -9.12 8.96 -1.40
C ALA A 57 -10.65 8.97 -1.53
N LEU A 58 -11.37 8.17 -0.75
CA LEU A 58 -12.84 8.19 -0.71
C LEU A 58 -13.39 9.56 -0.29
N GLN A 59 -12.76 10.20 0.70
CA GLN A 59 -13.12 11.56 1.16
C GLN A 59 -12.93 12.62 0.06
N HIS A 60 -12.03 12.38 -0.88
CA HIS A 60 -11.77 13.25 -2.04
C HIS A 60 -12.57 12.83 -3.30
N GLY A 61 -13.61 12.02 -3.13
CA GLY A 61 -14.55 11.70 -4.20
C GLY A 61 -14.10 10.60 -5.15
N PHE A 62 -12.97 9.94 -4.88
CA PHE A 62 -12.56 8.75 -5.65
C PHE A 62 -13.39 7.53 -5.25
N GLN A 63 -13.33 6.49 -6.09
CA GLN A 63 -13.68 5.13 -5.70
C GLN A 63 -12.40 4.33 -5.46
N THR A 64 -12.44 3.43 -4.49
CA THR A 64 -11.28 2.65 -4.09
C THR A 64 -11.60 1.17 -3.93
N ARG A 65 -10.61 0.33 -4.27
CA ARG A 65 -10.63 -1.10 -3.98
C ARG A 65 -9.29 -1.53 -3.42
N ILE A 66 -9.32 -2.24 -2.29
CA ILE A 66 -8.14 -2.86 -1.70
C ILE A 66 -8.15 -4.35 -2.02
N TYR A 67 -7.05 -4.85 -2.59
CA TYR A 67 -6.75 -6.27 -2.61
C TYR A 67 -5.88 -6.58 -1.41
N SER A 68 -6.39 -7.30 -0.42
CA SER A 68 -5.64 -7.59 0.81
C SER A 68 -5.18 -9.04 0.86
N TYR A 69 -3.96 -9.23 1.34
CA TYR A 69 -3.31 -10.52 1.58
C TYR A 69 -2.89 -10.68 3.05
N ASN A 70 -3.35 -9.78 3.93
CA ASN A 70 -3.04 -9.80 5.35
C ASN A 70 -3.97 -10.77 6.09
N LEU A 71 -3.50 -12.01 6.27
CA LEU A 71 -4.22 -13.07 6.99
C LEU A 71 -4.32 -12.83 8.51
N ASN A 72 -3.62 -11.84 9.05
CA ASN A 72 -3.82 -11.46 10.45
C ASN A 72 -5.16 -10.74 10.65
N ILE A 73 -5.67 -10.08 9.60
CA ILE A 73 -6.95 -9.35 9.64
C ILE A 73 -8.06 -10.17 8.99
N PHE A 74 -7.84 -10.63 7.75
CA PHE A 74 -8.89 -11.25 6.95
C PHE A 74 -8.76 -12.77 6.90
N ASP A 75 -9.87 -13.46 7.15
CA ASP A 75 -9.98 -14.89 6.88
C ASP A 75 -10.43 -15.10 5.42
N PRO A 76 -9.75 -15.93 4.61
CA PRO A 76 -10.14 -16.20 3.23
C PRO A 76 -11.58 -16.71 3.07
N THR A 77 -12.13 -17.37 4.09
CA THR A 77 -13.51 -17.89 4.06
C THR A 77 -14.58 -16.79 4.13
N TRP A 78 -14.20 -15.55 4.42
CA TRP A 78 -15.10 -14.40 4.37
C TRP A 78 -15.36 -13.89 2.95
N PHE A 79 -14.68 -14.46 1.96
CA PHE A 79 -14.73 -14.04 0.56
C PHE A 79 -15.28 -15.17 -0.30
N HIS A 80 -16.40 -14.92 -0.97
CA HIS A 80 -16.99 -15.84 -1.94
C HIS A 80 -16.59 -15.39 -3.35
N HIS A 81 -15.90 -16.25 -4.10
CA HIS A 81 -15.29 -15.87 -5.38
C HIS A 81 -14.42 -14.61 -5.28
N ASP A 82 -13.63 -14.52 -4.21
CA ASP A 82 -12.68 -13.43 -3.95
C ASP A 82 -13.31 -12.04 -3.68
N GLU A 83 -14.64 -11.97 -3.58
CA GLU A 83 -15.42 -10.77 -3.26
C GLU A 83 -16.28 -11.00 -2.02
N THR A 84 -16.80 -9.93 -1.44
CA THR A 84 -17.61 -10.00 -0.23
C THR A 84 -18.44 -8.73 -0.06
N ASP A 85 -19.45 -8.81 0.80
CA ASP A 85 -20.31 -7.69 1.14
C ASP A 85 -19.70 -6.85 2.28
N ASN A 86 -19.81 -5.53 2.16
CA ASN A 86 -19.23 -4.60 3.13
C ASN A 86 -19.86 -4.74 4.52
N GLN A 87 -21.17 -4.98 4.61
CA GLN A 87 -21.84 -5.16 5.91
C GLN A 87 -21.34 -6.46 6.56
N PHE A 88 -21.29 -7.55 5.79
CA PHE A 88 -20.76 -8.82 6.29
C PHE A 88 -19.31 -8.70 6.81
N LEU A 89 -18.42 -8.02 6.08
CA LEU A 89 -17.06 -7.77 6.56
C LEU A 89 -17.02 -6.90 7.82
N THR A 90 -17.85 -5.85 7.87
CA THR A 90 -17.95 -4.95 9.03
C THR A 90 -18.32 -5.74 10.28
N ASP A 91 -19.30 -6.63 10.16
CA ASP A 91 -19.74 -7.49 11.27
C ASP A 91 -18.62 -8.46 11.70
N LYS A 92 -17.94 -9.09 10.75
CA LYS A 92 -16.81 -10.01 11.05
C LYS A 92 -15.65 -9.31 11.74
N LEU A 93 -15.26 -8.14 11.26
CA LEU A 93 -14.18 -7.34 11.83
C LEU A 93 -14.52 -6.85 13.24
N THR A 94 -15.76 -6.41 13.45
CA THR A 94 -16.26 -5.97 14.77
C THR A 94 -16.21 -7.12 15.77
N ILE A 95 -16.72 -8.30 15.40
CA ILE A 95 -16.67 -9.49 16.27
C ILE A 95 -15.21 -9.93 16.50
N GLN A 96 -14.35 -9.90 15.47
CA GLN A 96 -12.95 -10.30 15.61
C GLN A 96 -12.22 -9.46 16.67
N MET A 97 -12.50 -8.15 16.73
CA MET A 97 -11.90 -7.25 17.71
C MET A 97 -12.25 -7.58 19.17
N GLU A 98 -13.33 -8.32 19.44
CA GLU A 98 -13.66 -8.81 20.79
C GLU A 98 -12.69 -9.90 21.27
N TYR A 99 -12.03 -10.59 20.33
CA TYR A 99 -11.13 -11.71 20.61
C TYR A 99 -9.66 -11.39 20.33
N LYS A 100 -9.37 -10.46 19.42
CA LYS A 100 -8.01 -10.07 19.03
C LYS A 100 -7.59 -8.76 19.70
N ASN A 101 -6.95 -8.86 20.85
CA ASN A 101 -6.54 -7.71 21.68
C ASN A 101 -5.15 -7.14 21.34
N ASN A 102 -4.51 -7.59 20.25
CA ASN A 102 -3.24 -7.00 19.82
C ASN A 102 -3.48 -5.55 19.34
N PRO A 103 -2.77 -4.54 19.90
CA PRO A 103 -3.02 -3.13 19.57
C PRO A 103 -2.90 -2.79 18.08
N ASP A 104 -1.96 -3.41 17.36
CA ASP A 104 -1.76 -3.19 15.92
C ASP A 104 -2.95 -3.74 15.13
N ILE A 105 -3.41 -4.95 15.47
CA ILE A 105 -4.60 -5.56 14.86
C ILE A 105 -5.83 -4.69 15.12
N VAL A 106 -6.03 -4.21 16.34
CA VAL A 106 -7.16 -3.35 16.68
C VAL A 106 -7.13 -2.06 15.88
N LYS A 107 -5.96 -1.40 15.78
CA LYS A 107 -5.80 -0.17 15.00
C LYS A 107 -6.05 -0.39 13.51
N GLU A 108 -5.49 -1.46 12.95
CA GLU A 108 -5.68 -1.82 11.54
C GLU A 108 -7.15 -2.14 11.25
N THR A 109 -7.83 -2.89 12.13
CA THR A 109 -9.26 -3.17 11.99
C THR A 109 -10.11 -1.91 12.04
N ILE A 110 -9.84 -0.98 12.96
CA ILE A 110 -10.53 0.32 13.01
C ILE A 110 -10.35 1.08 11.69
N ALA A 111 -9.14 1.08 11.11
CA ALA A 111 -8.89 1.72 9.83
C ALA A 111 -9.70 1.09 8.69
N TYR A 112 -9.83 -0.24 8.66
CA TYR A 112 -10.69 -0.93 7.69
C TYR A 112 -12.18 -0.64 7.91
N LEU A 113 -12.67 -0.58 9.15
CA LEU A 113 -14.05 -0.23 9.45
C LEU A 113 -14.39 1.18 8.96
N ASP A 114 -13.52 2.16 9.20
CA ASP A 114 -13.69 3.52 8.68
C ASP A 114 -13.69 3.56 7.15
N TYR A 115 -12.79 2.79 6.51
CA TYR A 115 -12.70 2.69 5.05
C TYR A 115 -13.97 2.08 4.43
N LEU A 116 -14.47 0.97 4.99
CA LEU A 116 -15.70 0.30 4.56
C LEU A 116 -16.92 1.20 4.73
N LYS A 117 -16.98 1.95 5.84
CA LYS A 117 -18.07 2.91 6.12
C LYS A 117 -18.18 4.01 5.06
N LEU A 118 -17.08 4.40 4.43
CA LEU A 118 -17.08 5.37 3.32
C LEU A 118 -17.33 4.74 1.94
N GLY A 119 -17.65 3.45 1.88
CA GLY A 119 -17.95 2.73 0.64
C GLY A 119 -16.72 2.13 -0.05
N GLY A 120 -15.57 2.10 0.63
CA GLY A 120 -14.40 1.37 0.15
C GLY A 120 -14.70 -0.12 0.03
N THR A 121 -14.12 -0.78 -0.97
CA THR A 121 -14.32 -2.22 -1.19
C THR A 121 -13.04 -3.01 -0.94
N ILE A 122 -13.17 -4.27 -0.53
CA ILE A 122 -12.06 -5.19 -0.24
C ILE A 122 -12.26 -6.49 -1.03
N SER A 123 -11.18 -7.01 -1.60
CA SER A 123 -11.12 -8.30 -2.28
C SER A 123 -9.90 -9.09 -1.84
N MET A 124 -10.00 -10.42 -1.89
CA MET A 124 -8.88 -11.34 -1.67
C MET A 124 -8.43 -12.06 -2.94
N ASN A 125 -8.72 -11.49 -4.12
CA ASN A 125 -8.29 -12.03 -5.40
C ASN A 125 -6.77 -12.29 -5.40
N SER A 126 -6.38 -13.52 -5.76
CA SER A 126 -4.97 -13.93 -5.77
C SER A 126 -4.07 -12.95 -6.53
N LEU A 127 -2.96 -12.56 -5.91
CA LEU A 127 -1.96 -11.69 -6.54
C LEU A 127 -1.28 -12.40 -7.71
N LYS A 128 -1.74 -12.11 -8.93
CA LYS A 128 -1.23 -12.67 -10.18
C LYS A 128 -0.83 -11.56 -11.14
N VAL A 129 0.08 -11.89 -12.05
CA VAL A 129 0.55 -10.95 -13.10
C VAL A 129 -0.62 -10.40 -13.91
N ASP A 130 -1.65 -11.21 -14.17
CA ASP A 130 -2.81 -10.80 -14.94
C ASP A 130 -3.70 -9.77 -14.21
N LEU A 131 -3.74 -9.80 -12.88
CA LEU A 131 -4.42 -8.77 -12.08
C LEU A 131 -3.77 -7.41 -12.30
N LEU A 132 -2.43 -7.34 -12.21
CA LEU A 132 -1.71 -6.09 -12.45
C LEU A 132 -1.86 -5.62 -13.91
N LYS A 133 -1.75 -6.56 -14.87
CA LYS A 133 -1.93 -6.26 -16.31
C LYS A 133 -3.33 -5.70 -16.61
N LYS A 134 -4.38 -6.16 -15.93
CA LYS A 134 -5.74 -5.63 -16.08
C LYS A 134 -5.77 -4.11 -15.84
N TYR A 135 -5.13 -3.63 -14.78
CA TYR A 135 -5.06 -2.20 -14.46
C TYR A 135 -4.13 -1.44 -15.39
N PHE A 136 -2.95 -1.97 -15.69
CA PHE A 136 -2.01 -1.29 -16.60
C PHE A 136 -2.56 -1.11 -18.01
N LYS A 137 -3.36 -2.06 -18.52
CA LYS A 137 -4.05 -1.93 -19.81
C LYS A 137 -5.07 -0.79 -19.85
N ARG A 138 -5.68 -0.49 -18.69
CA ARG A 138 -6.64 0.61 -18.50
C ARG A 138 -5.96 1.94 -18.18
N GLY A 139 -4.62 1.96 -18.09
CA GLY A 139 -3.87 3.16 -17.70
C GLY A 139 -4.00 3.52 -16.21
N ILE A 140 -4.39 2.57 -15.36
CA ILE A 140 -4.61 2.80 -13.93
C ILE A 140 -3.34 2.47 -13.15
N PRO A 141 -2.73 3.45 -12.46
CA PRO A 141 -1.60 3.20 -11.56
C PRO A 141 -2.07 2.44 -10.32
N ILE A 142 -1.19 1.63 -9.74
CA ILE A 142 -1.50 0.81 -8.56
C ILE A 142 -0.64 1.29 -7.40
N LEU A 143 -1.26 1.77 -6.33
CA LEU A 143 -0.55 2.01 -5.07
C LEU A 143 -0.43 0.67 -4.34
N THR A 144 0.73 0.34 -3.77
CA THR A 144 0.90 -0.95 -3.08
C THR A 144 1.84 -0.82 -1.89
N ALA A 145 1.50 -1.55 -0.82
CA ALA A 145 2.39 -1.78 0.30
C ALA A 145 3.22 -3.05 0.06
N LEU A 146 4.51 -3.02 0.41
CA LEU A 146 5.44 -4.13 0.21
C LEU A 146 6.58 -4.12 1.23
N SER A 147 7.34 -5.20 1.29
CA SER A 147 8.60 -5.25 2.04
C SER A 147 9.73 -4.56 1.26
N ALA A 148 10.19 -3.39 1.73
CA ALA A 148 11.37 -2.71 1.21
C ALA A 148 12.64 -3.56 1.41
N THR A 149 12.77 -4.23 2.56
CA THR A 149 13.91 -5.13 2.82
C THR A 149 14.06 -6.18 1.71
N TYR A 150 12.98 -6.87 1.34
CA TYR A 150 13.02 -7.86 0.26
C TYR A 150 13.13 -7.21 -1.13
N LEU A 151 12.36 -6.14 -1.36
CA LEU A 151 12.34 -5.44 -2.65
C LEU A 151 13.73 -4.88 -2.98
N TYR A 152 14.44 -4.29 -2.03
CA TYR A 152 15.78 -3.73 -2.23
C TYR A 152 16.89 -4.77 -2.09
N ARG A 153 16.62 -5.89 -1.40
CA ARG A 153 17.66 -6.83 -0.92
C ARG A 153 18.67 -6.11 -0.02
N SER A 154 18.16 -5.24 0.82
CA SER A 154 18.93 -4.54 1.84
C SER A 154 18.89 -5.32 3.16
N SER A 155 19.79 -4.97 4.08
CA SER A 155 19.68 -5.41 5.46
C SER A 155 18.35 -4.92 6.07
N ARG A 156 17.93 -5.59 7.14
CA ARG A 156 16.84 -5.13 8.00
C ARG A 156 17.23 -3.81 8.66
N GLU A 157 16.26 -3.11 9.24
CA GLU A 157 16.44 -1.80 9.83
C GLU A 157 16.08 -1.81 11.32
N TYR A 158 16.76 -1.00 12.13
CA TYR A 158 16.31 -0.68 13.48
C TYR A 158 16.41 0.83 13.70
N PHE A 159 15.52 1.35 14.53
CA PHE A 159 15.57 2.74 14.95
C PHE A 159 16.52 2.90 16.14
N THR A 160 17.47 3.80 15.99
CA THR A 160 18.34 4.26 17.09
C THR A 160 17.54 5.04 18.13
N PRO A 161 18.05 5.21 19.38
CA PRO A 161 17.40 6.04 20.39
C PRO A 161 17.11 7.46 19.93
N GLU A 162 17.89 7.98 18.98
CA GLU A 162 17.72 9.29 18.34
C GLU A 162 16.64 9.31 17.25
N GLY A 163 15.94 8.19 17.02
CA GLY A 163 14.86 8.07 16.04
C GLY A 163 15.34 7.89 14.59
N LYS A 164 16.63 7.63 14.37
CA LYS A 164 17.18 7.41 13.02
C LYS A 164 17.13 5.93 12.63
N SER A 165 16.63 5.61 11.44
CA SER A 165 16.73 4.27 10.87
C SER A 165 18.16 3.92 10.45
N VAL A 166 18.63 2.73 10.81
CA VAL A 166 19.96 2.20 10.48
C VAL A 166 19.87 0.74 10.03
N TYR A 167 20.59 0.41 8.95
CA TYR A 167 20.72 -0.95 8.45
C TYR A 167 21.52 -1.85 9.41
N ASP A 168 20.93 -2.98 9.77
CA ASP A 168 21.54 -4.02 10.61
C ASP A 168 20.94 -5.38 10.27
N ASP A 169 21.77 -6.31 9.81
CA ASP A 169 21.35 -7.64 9.35
C ASP A 169 21.07 -8.63 10.48
N ILE A 170 21.42 -8.30 11.73
CA ILE A 170 21.20 -9.15 12.91
C ILE A 170 20.06 -8.61 13.78
N ARG A 171 20.18 -7.38 14.26
CA ARG A 171 19.27 -6.72 15.21
C ARG A 171 18.04 -6.12 14.54
N GLY A 172 18.14 -5.80 13.25
CA GLY A 172 17.08 -5.13 12.52
C GLY A 172 15.81 -5.97 12.36
N THR A 173 14.70 -5.30 12.13
CA THR A 173 13.43 -5.86 11.69
C THR A 173 13.16 -5.52 10.22
N PRO A 174 12.35 -6.32 9.50
CA PRO A 174 11.93 -5.97 8.15
C PRO A 174 11.30 -4.58 8.09
N CYS A 175 11.56 -3.85 7.01
CA CYS A 175 11.02 -2.52 6.73
C CYS A 175 9.95 -2.61 5.63
N GLY A 176 8.82 -1.95 5.87
CA GLY A 176 7.69 -1.84 4.96
C GLY A 176 7.81 -0.57 4.13
N HIS A 177 7.15 -0.54 2.98
CA HIS A 177 7.20 0.62 2.09
C HIS A 177 6.00 0.72 1.16
N PHE A 178 5.64 1.94 0.79
CA PHE A 178 4.63 2.22 -0.22
C PHE A 178 5.26 2.75 -1.50
N VAL A 179 4.82 2.19 -2.62
CA VAL A 179 5.22 2.63 -3.95
C VAL A 179 4.03 2.66 -4.90
N VAL A 180 4.22 3.26 -6.08
CA VAL A 180 3.26 3.23 -7.17
C VAL A 180 3.79 2.40 -8.34
N LEU A 181 2.98 1.47 -8.84
CA LEU A 181 3.29 0.67 -10.03
C LEU A 181 2.74 1.38 -11.27
N CYS A 182 3.61 1.70 -12.23
CA CYS A 182 3.29 2.56 -13.38
C CYS A 182 3.34 1.82 -14.72
N GLY A 183 3.47 0.50 -14.73
CA GLY A 183 3.34 -0.29 -15.94
C GLY A 183 4.16 -1.58 -15.94
N TYR A 184 4.03 -2.33 -17.04
CA TYR A 184 4.65 -3.65 -17.18
C TYR A 184 5.25 -3.84 -18.58
N ASP A 185 6.53 -4.20 -18.62
CA ASP A 185 7.24 -4.65 -19.83
C ASP A 185 7.02 -6.15 -20.00
N GLN A 186 6.11 -6.53 -20.89
CA GLN A 186 5.76 -7.92 -21.17
C GLN A 186 6.96 -8.74 -21.68
N LYS A 187 7.87 -8.14 -22.47
CA LYS A 187 9.00 -8.86 -23.07
C LYS A 187 10.04 -9.20 -22.00
N LYS A 188 10.35 -8.24 -21.13
CA LYS A 188 11.36 -8.41 -20.06
C LYS A 188 10.76 -8.93 -18.74
N ARG A 189 9.43 -9.02 -18.63
CA ARG A 189 8.69 -9.34 -17.41
C ARG A 189 9.06 -8.42 -16.23
N LEU A 190 9.22 -7.13 -16.53
CA LEU A 190 9.59 -6.11 -15.56
C LEU A 190 8.43 -5.18 -15.26
N VAL A 191 8.24 -4.81 -13.99
CA VAL A 191 7.29 -3.78 -13.57
C VAL A 191 8.05 -2.48 -13.33
N VAL A 192 7.47 -1.36 -13.75
CA VAL A 192 7.98 -0.01 -13.49
C VAL A 192 7.46 0.46 -12.14
N ILE A 193 8.38 0.83 -11.25
CA ILE A 193 8.07 1.34 -9.93
C ILE A 193 8.40 2.83 -9.90
N ALA A 194 7.44 3.62 -9.43
CA ALA A 194 7.60 4.99 -8.96
C ALA A 194 7.66 4.94 -7.43
N ASP A 195 8.81 5.27 -6.89
CA ASP A 195 9.20 5.08 -5.50
C ASP A 195 9.48 6.45 -4.86
N PRO A 196 8.80 6.81 -3.75
CA PRO A 196 9.03 8.09 -3.09
C PRO A 196 10.39 8.15 -2.36
N HIS A 197 11.08 7.04 -2.15
CA HIS A 197 12.41 7.01 -1.58
C HIS A 197 13.49 7.13 -2.67
N ALA A 198 13.83 8.35 -3.05
CA ALA A 198 14.81 8.60 -4.13
C ALA A 198 16.22 8.06 -3.84
N GLN A 199 16.60 7.90 -2.58
CA GLN A 199 17.91 7.36 -2.21
C GLN A 199 17.95 5.83 -2.16
N ASN A 200 16.88 5.16 -2.64
CA ASN A 200 16.78 3.70 -2.57
C ASN A 200 18.02 2.99 -3.15
N PRO A 201 18.43 1.85 -2.58
CA PRO A 201 19.63 1.13 -3.00
C PRO A 201 19.60 0.55 -4.42
N LEU A 202 18.44 0.54 -5.10
CA LEU A 202 18.31 -0.08 -6.42
C LEU A 202 18.69 0.85 -7.56
N SER A 203 18.34 2.13 -7.47
CA SER A 203 18.53 3.08 -8.57
C SER A 203 19.05 4.44 -8.16
N HIS A 204 19.01 4.80 -6.86
CA HIS A 204 19.24 6.17 -6.39
C HIS A 204 18.42 7.20 -7.20
N ASN A 205 17.20 6.81 -7.56
CA ASN A 205 16.23 7.60 -8.31
C ASN A 205 14.82 7.11 -7.97
N ASN A 206 13.81 7.96 -8.12
CA ASN A 206 12.41 7.62 -7.90
C ASN A 206 11.85 6.58 -8.88
N TYR A 207 12.55 6.27 -9.98
CA TYR A 207 12.05 5.33 -10.98
C TYR A 207 13.03 4.20 -11.26
N TYR A 208 12.52 2.97 -11.20
CA TYR A 208 13.28 1.78 -11.57
C TYR A 208 12.38 0.65 -12.02
N LYS A 209 13.00 -0.45 -12.45
CA LYS A 209 12.31 -1.65 -12.93
C LYS A 209 12.76 -2.86 -12.13
N VAL A 210 11.81 -3.69 -11.72
CA VAL A 210 12.09 -4.98 -11.05
C VAL A 210 11.37 -6.11 -11.75
N SER A 211 11.85 -7.35 -11.58
CA SER A 211 11.12 -8.51 -12.08
C SER A 211 9.77 -8.63 -11.38
N ILE A 212 8.76 -9.04 -12.15
CA ILE A 212 7.40 -9.22 -11.62
C ILE A 212 7.35 -10.19 -10.44
N ASN A 213 8.17 -11.24 -10.46
CA ASN A 213 8.24 -12.20 -9.36
C ASN A 213 8.82 -11.56 -8.09
N ARG A 214 9.86 -10.70 -8.22
CA ARG A 214 10.43 -9.96 -7.08
C ARG A 214 9.37 -9.05 -6.48
N LEU A 215 8.61 -8.34 -7.32
CA LEU A 215 7.54 -7.46 -6.86
C LEU A 215 6.45 -8.23 -6.12
N ILE A 216 5.88 -9.28 -6.72
CA ILE A 216 4.81 -10.07 -6.11
C ILE A 216 5.27 -10.63 -4.75
N ASN A 217 6.47 -11.19 -4.68
CA ASN A 217 7.03 -11.67 -3.42
C ASN A 217 7.20 -10.54 -2.40
N SER A 218 7.62 -9.35 -2.83
CA SER A 218 7.78 -8.19 -1.93
C SER A 218 6.44 -7.76 -1.34
N ILE A 219 5.37 -7.74 -2.14
CA ILE A 219 4.01 -7.40 -1.69
C ILE A 219 3.51 -8.44 -0.69
N MET A 220 3.65 -9.73 -1.01
CA MET A 220 3.20 -10.81 -0.10
C MET A 220 3.98 -10.82 1.21
N LEU A 221 5.29 -10.55 1.17
CA LEU A 221 6.14 -10.43 2.37
C LEU A 221 5.91 -9.14 3.16
N GLY A 222 5.18 -8.16 2.62
CA GLY A 222 4.81 -6.95 3.33
C GLY A 222 3.97 -7.22 4.58
N VAL A 223 3.33 -8.40 4.68
CA VAL A 223 2.54 -8.80 5.86
C VAL A 223 3.37 -8.77 7.15
N LEU A 224 4.70 -8.90 7.05
CA LEU A 224 5.63 -8.79 8.18
C LEU A 224 5.67 -7.39 8.80
N THR A 225 5.21 -6.38 8.06
CA THR A 225 5.14 -4.98 8.45
C THR A 225 3.71 -4.48 8.38
N TYR A 226 2.75 -5.35 8.71
CA TYR A 226 1.30 -5.09 8.81
C TYR A 226 0.58 -4.79 7.50
N ASP A 227 1.26 -4.87 6.35
CA ASP A 227 0.72 -4.31 5.12
C ASP A 227 1.01 -5.25 3.95
N ALA A 228 -0.01 -5.85 3.34
CA ALA A 228 0.17 -6.74 2.19
C ALA A 228 -0.97 -6.52 1.22
N ASN A 229 -0.93 -5.43 0.46
CA ASN A 229 -2.06 -5.04 -0.35
C ASN A 229 -1.71 -4.34 -1.66
N LEU A 230 -2.71 -4.33 -2.54
CA LEU A 230 -2.83 -3.35 -3.63
C LEU A 230 -3.99 -2.41 -3.29
N LEU A 231 -3.78 -1.11 -3.43
CA LEU A 231 -4.82 -0.10 -3.39
C LEU A 231 -5.02 0.47 -4.79
N ILE A 232 -6.22 0.23 -5.31
CA ILE A 232 -6.69 0.79 -6.57
C ILE A 232 -7.51 2.03 -6.24
N ILE A 233 -7.20 3.14 -6.91
CA ILE A 233 -7.88 4.42 -6.78
C ILE A 233 -8.27 4.84 -8.18
N GLU A 234 -9.55 5.08 -8.42
CA GLU A 234 -10.07 5.52 -9.71
C GLU A 234 -11.04 6.70 -9.47
N PRO A 235 -11.14 7.67 -10.39
CA PRO A 235 -12.24 8.63 -10.36
C PRO A 235 -13.59 7.88 -10.35
N LYS A 236 -14.60 8.43 -9.66
CA LYS A 236 -15.97 7.92 -9.82
C LYS A 236 -16.42 8.15 -11.27
N GLU A 237 -17.05 7.14 -11.86
CA GLU A 237 -17.72 7.33 -13.15
C GLU A 237 -18.86 8.34 -12.96
N SER A 238 -18.88 9.37 -13.80
CA SER A 238 -19.95 10.40 -13.84
C SER A 238 -21.25 9.84 -14.40
#